data_AF-A0AA39IPV6-F1
#
_entry.id   AF-A0AA39IPV6-F1
#
_cell.length_a   1.000
_cell.length_b   1.000
_cell.length_c   1.000
_cell.angle_alpha   90.00
_cell.angle_beta   90.00
_cell.angle_gamma   90.00
#
_symmetry.space_group_name_H-M   'P 1'
#
loop_
_entity.id
_entity.type
_entity.pdbx_description
1 polymer ?
#
loop_
_entity_poly.entity_id
_entity_poly.type
_entity_poly.pdbx_seq_one_letter_code
_entity_poly.pdbx_strand_id
1 'polypeptide(L)'
;MWSLLAALTISLVSSSQGANYCHSCISDKSVISQWYLFGLPTQSTFPKIDQYCNDPPTAPSQDKPKCDGPCFSILIKDKNSVIYAVRGCSQNFGLPVSNRLSQSTTNNNNNNKNDIYCEYDAHFKRPVVSDQNEISSAGNEMYFELCNGDFCNSNKYSGANIDISKCNSNTTMSNNAASECYECDGTDYNCKSSKTRCGKRYCLKSEVSIGKMYSIRKTCTNVNPYGVDEYCGEYDYSFVAGGMSTLDAKMKTCYCRDKQYCNGASVVTILFAVVVPVLATLMR
;
A
#
# COMPACT_ATOMS: atom_id res chain seq x y z
N MET A 1 18.48 -33.31 -33.60
CA MET A 1 18.45 -32.49 -32.37
C MET A 1 17.16 -31.69 -32.39
N TRP A 2 16.14 -32.17 -31.67
CA TRP A 2 14.83 -31.50 -31.59
C TRP A 2 14.81 -30.66 -30.31
N SER A 3 14.63 -29.34 -30.47
CA SER A 3 14.52 -28.40 -29.35
C SER A 3 13.13 -28.48 -28.74
N LEU A 4 13.05 -28.91 -27.47
CA LEU A 4 11.85 -28.77 -26.66
C LEU A 4 11.66 -27.29 -26.28
N LEU A 5 10.60 -26.68 -26.81
CA LEU A 5 9.98 -25.50 -26.19
C LEU A 5 9.23 -25.96 -24.93
N ALA A 6 9.71 -25.55 -23.76
CA ALA A 6 8.90 -25.60 -22.54
C ALA A 6 7.93 -24.41 -22.56
N ALA A 7 6.67 -24.68 -22.91
CA ALA A 7 5.58 -23.72 -22.76
C ALA A 7 5.31 -23.53 -21.26
N LEU A 8 5.62 -22.34 -20.74
CA LEU A 8 5.28 -21.92 -19.39
C LEU A 8 3.77 -21.64 -19.35
N THR A 9 2.97 -22.63 -18.95
CA THR A 9 1.55 -22.43 -18.69
C THR A 9 1.39 -21.65 -17.39
N ILE A 10 1.13 -20.35 -17.51
CA ILE A 10 0.64 -19.54 -16.38
C ILE A 10 -0.77 -20.05 -16.07
N SER A 11 -0.88 -20.93 -15.09
CA SER A 11 -2.17 -21.31 -14.52
C SER A 11 -2.77 -20.09 -13.83
N LEU A 12 -3.72 -19.42 -14.51
CA LEU A 12 -4.66 -18.52 -13.86
C LEU A 12 -5.49 -19.37 -12.90
N VAL A 13 -5.03 -19.45 -11.64
CA VAL A 13 -5.84 -19.98 -10.56
C VAL A 13 -6.91 -18.92 -10.27
N SER A 14 -8.01 -18.98 -11.02
CA SER A 14 -9.23 -18.27 -10.67
C SER A 14 -9.81 -18.96 -9.43
N SER A 15 -9.36 -18.53 -8.25
CA SER A 15 -10.06 -18.86 -7.01
C SER A 15 -11.46 -18.27 -7.14
N SER A 16 -12.46 -19.11 -7.36
CA SER A 16 -13.87 -18.71 -7.31
C SER A 16 -14.23 -18.41 -5.85
N GLN A 17 -13.77 -17.28 -5.34
CA GLN A 17 -14.35 -16.68 -4.14
C GLN A 17 -15.77 -16.28 -4.53
N GLY A 18 -16.76 -16.69 -3.73
CA GLY A 18 -18.15 -16.30 -3.96
C GLY A 18 -18.25 -14.77 -4.09
N ALA A 19 -19.16 -14.30 -4.94
CA ALA A 19 -19.34 -12.87 -5.11
C ALA A 19 -19.74 -12.22 -3.79
N ASN A 20 -18.98 -11.21 -3.35
CA ASN A 20 -19.25 -10.45 -2.14
C ASN A 20 -19.92 -9.12 -2.50
N TYR A 21 -20.75 -8.56 -1.64
CA TYR A 21 -21.16 -7.16 -1.71
C TYR A 21 -20.34 -6.32 -0.74
N CYS A 22 -19.64 -5.29 -1.20
CA CYS A 22 -18.79 -4.46 -0.33
C CYS A 22 -19.35 -3.05 -0.19
N HIS A 23 -19.12 -2.39 0.93
CA HIS A 23 -19.29 -0.94 1.03
C HIS A 23 -18.21 -0.26 0.17
N SER A 24 -18.63 0.66 -0.70
CA SER A 24 -17.74 1.39 -1.61
C SER A 24 -17.91 2.90 -1.41
N CYS A 25 -16.90 3.55 -0.83
CA CYS A 25 -16.98 4.96 -0.47
C CYS A 25 -15.61 5.58 -0.19
N ILE A 26 -15.58 6.92 -0.20
CA ILE A 26 -14.50 7.72 0.37
C ILE A 26 -15.08 8.75 1.34
N SER A 27 -14.41 8.99 2.47
CA SER A 27 -14.97 9.82 3.54
C SER A 27 -15.02 11.31 3.23
N ASP A 28 -14.08 11.83 2.43
CA ASP A 28 -13.93 13.27 2.21
C ASP A 28 -13.23 13.60 0.87
N LYS A 29 -13.40 14.82 0.35
CA LYS A 29 -12.72 15.31 -0.86
C LYS A 29 -11.20 15.37 -0.72
N SER A 30 -10.67 15.60 0.48
CA SER A 30 -9.24 15.56 0.78
C SER A 30 -8.63 14.18 0.51
N VAL A 31 -9.43 13.11 0.54
CA VAL A 31 -8.99 11.77 0.10
C VAL A 31 -8.66 11.77 -1.38
N ILE A 32 -9.48 12.43 -2.21
CA ILE A 32 -9.23 12.53 -3.65
C ILE A 32 -8.00 13.38 -3.92
N SER A 33 -7.86 14.55 -3.29
CA SER A 33 -6.70 15.41 -3.54
C SER A 33 -5.39 14.83 -3.01
N GLN A 34 -5.48 13.82 -2.16
CA GLN A 34 -4.32 13.17 -1.57
C GLN A 34 -4.39 11.63 -1.70
N TRP A 35 -4.97 11.15 -2.79
CA TRP A 35 -5.22 9.71 -3.02
C TRP A 35 -3.93 8.88 -3.00
N TYR A 36 -2.83 9.47 -3.46
CA TYR A 36 -1.49 8.88 -3.48
C TYR A 36 -1.03 8.44 -2.08
N LEU A 37 -1.56 9.06 -1.02
CA LEU A 37 -1.25 8.72 0.37
C LEU A 37 -1.75 7.35 0.80
N PHE A 38 -2.76 6.81 0.11
CA PHE A 38 -3.34 5.51 0.40
C PHE A 38 -2.54 4.38 -0.26
N GLY A 39 -1.56 4.70 -1.11
CA GLY A 39 -0.83 3.69 -1.88
C GLY A 39 -1.78 2.88 -2.79
N LEU A 40 -2.86 3.49 -3.25
CA LEU A 40 -3.79 2.91 -4.22
C LEU A 40 -3.45 3.46 -5.60
N PRO A 41 -3.48 2.68 -6.70
CA PRO A 41 -3.31 3.19 -8.06
C PRO A 41 -4.38 4.19 -8.46
N THR A 42 -3.99 5.16 -9.29
CA THR A 42 -4.94 6.12 -9.86
C THR A 42 -5.90 5.33 -10.71
N GLN A 43 -7.17 5.36 -10.34
CA GLN A 43 -8.22 4.89 -11.23
C GLN A 43 -9.25 5.98 -11.44
N SER A 44 -9.83 5.95 -12.64
CA SER A 44 -11.02 6.70 -13.05
C SER A 44 -12.28 6.32 -12.26
N THR A 45 -12.17 5.43 -11.27
CA THR A 45 -13.26 4.73 -10.59
C THR A 45 -13.15 4.83 -9.06
N PHE A 46 -12.54 5.90 -8.52
CA PHE A 46 -12.67 6.16 -7.08
C PHE A 46 -14.16 6.16 -6.69
N PRO A 47 -14.53 5.50 -5.57
CA PRO A 47 -15.90 5.51 -5.10
C PRO A 47 -16.40 6.91 -4.84
N LYS A 48 -17.72 7.04 -4.78
CA LYS A 48 -18.36 8.31 -4.46
C LYS A 48 -17.98 8.76 -3.04
N ILE A 49 -17.88 10.07 -2.88
CA ILE A 49 -17.73 10.69 -1.56
C ILE A 49 -19.01 10.45 -0.78
N ASP A 50 -18.86 9.92 0.43
CA ASP A 50 -19.94 9.67 1.37
C ASP A 50 -19.50 10.02 2.79
N GLN A 51 -20.22 10.96 3.42
CA GLN A 51 -19.98 11.38 4.81
C GLN A 51 -20.13 10.22 5.81
N TYR A 52 -20.86 9.17 5.45
CA TYR A 52 -21.03 7.97 6.25
C TYR A 52 -19.96 6.89 5.98
N CYS A 53 -18.91 7.19 5.20
CA CYS A 53 -17.87 6.18 4.91
C CYS A 53 -17.09 5.72 6.16
N ASN A 54 -17.03 6.57 7.19
CA ASN A 54 -16.49 6.21 8.50
C ASN A 54 -17.47 5.38 9.36
N ASP A 55 -18.77 5.43 9.05
CA ASP A 55 -19.84 4.70 9.73
C ASP A 55 -20.83 4.09 8.73
N PRO A 56 -20.38 3.13 7.89
CA PRO A 56 -21.18 2.62 6.79
C PRO A 56 -22.53 2.00 7.18
N PRO A 57 -22.73 1.39 8.37
CA PRO A 57 -24.04 0.86 8.75
C PRO A 57 -25.15 1.91 8.84
N THR A 58 -24.81 3.19 9.03
CA THR A 58 -25.81 4.26 9.20
C THR A 58 -26.13 4.99 7.90
N ALA A 59 -25.52 4.61 6.78
CA ALA A 59 -25.68 5.30 5.51
C ALA A 59 -27.01 4.93 4.80
N PRO A 60 -27.85 5.92 4.46
CA PRO A 60 -29.14 5.66 3.81
C PRO A 60 -29.02 5.22 2.33
N SER A 61 -27.90 5.48 1.66
CA SER A 61 -27.72 5.18 0.23
C SER A 61 -26.26 4.86 -0.14
N GLN A 62 -25.66 3.85 0.49
CA GLN A 62 -24.30 3.44 0.13
C GLN A 62 -24.24 2.64 -1.16
N ASP A 63 -23.21 2.94 -1.96
CA ASP A 63 -22.85 2.13 -3.10
C ASP A 63 -22.33 0.77 -2.59
N LYS A 64 -23.01 -0.28 -3.04
CA LYS A 64 -22.82 -1.66 -2.60
C LYS A 64 -22.53 -2.52 -3.82
N PRO A 65 -21.41 -2.28 -4.53
CA PRO A 65 -21.09 -3.06 -5.71
C PRO A 65 -20.89 -4.52 -5.35
N LYS A 66 -21.28 -5.38 -6.29
CA LYS A 66 -20.86 -6.77 -6.31
C LYS A 66 -19.36 -6.81 -6.63
N CYS A 67 -18.62 -7.63 -5.91
CA CYS A 67 -17.17 -7.77 -5.97
C CYS A 67 -16.82 -9.24 -6.23
N ASP A 68 -15.98 -9.49 -7.22
CA ASP A 68 -15.45 -10.83 -7.53
C ASP A 68 -14.18 -11.16 -6.70
N GLY A 69 -13.93 -10.38 -5.65
CA GLY A 69 -12.81 -10.51 -4.73
C GLY A 69 -13.15 -9.95 -3.34
N PRO A 70 -12.15 -9.84 -2.44
CA PRO A 70 -12.39 -9.39 -1.08
C PRO A 70 -12.76 -7.91 -1.02
N CYS A 71 -13.54 -7.55 0.00
CA CYS A 71 -13.70 -6.16 0.40
C CYS A 71 -12.41 -5.67 1.05
N PHE A 72 -12.16 -4.36 0.96
CA PHE A 72 -11.08 -3.73 1.72
C PHE A 72 -11.54 -2.45 2.42
N SER A 73 -10.77 -2.06 3.43
CA SER A 73 -10.82 -0.77 4.10
C SER A 73 -9.39 -0.24 4.27
N ILE A 74 -9.12 0.99 3.85
CA ILE A 74 -7.92 1.74 4.28
C ILE A 74 -8.38 2.94 5.09
N LEU A 75 -7.79 3.11 6.26
CA LEU A 75 -7.98 4.28 7.09
C LEU A 75 -6.65 4.98 7.31
N ILE A 76 -6.67 6.30 7.25
CA ILE A 76 -5.56 7.14 7.64
C ILE A 76 -6.09 8.12 8.67
N LYS A 77 -5.47 8.14 9.85
CA LYS A 77 -5.72 9.16 10.86
C LYS A 77 -4.58 10.16 10.85
N ASP A 78 -4.90 11.42 10.61
CA ASP A 78 -3.93 12.50 10.62
C ASP A 78 -3.56 12.96 12.03
N LYS A 79 -2.61 13.90 12.12
CA LYS A 79 -2.19 14.50 13.40
C LYS A 79 -3.30 15.28 14.12
N ASN A 80 -4.31 15.74 13.39
CA ASN A 80 -5.48 16.43 13.94
C ASN A 80 -6.57 15.45 14.37
N SER A 81 -6.28 14.15 14.37
CA SER A 81 -7.23 13.07 14.69
C SER A 81 -8.42 12.97 13.74
N VAL A 82 -8.30 13.50 12.52
CA VAL A 82 -9.26 13.32 11.44
C VAL A 82 -9.00 11.97 10.78
N ILE A 83 -10.06 11.17 10.64
CA ILE A 83 -10.01 9.86 9.98
C ILE A 83 -10.50 9.99 8.55
N TYR A 84 -9.61 9.62 7.63
CA TYR A 84 -9.89 9.48 6.22
C TYR A 84 -10.06 8.00 5.88
N ALA A 85 -11.19 7.63 5.30
CA ALA A 85 -11.49 6.25 4.92
C ALA A 85 -11.65 6.09 3.42
N VAL A 86 -11.13 4.97 2.91
CA VAL A 86 -11.41 4.44 1.58
C VAL A 86 -11.88 3.00 1.74
N ARG A 87 -13.00 2.66 1.10
CA ARG A 87 -13.56 1.31 1.11
C ARG A 87 -13.98 0.90 -0.29
N GLY A 88 -13.92 -0.40 -0.58
CA GLY A 88 -14.46 -0.95 -1.81
C GLY A 88 -14.06 -2.39 -2.08
N CYS A 89 -14.19 -2.80 -3.34
CA CYS A 89 -13.68 -4.09 -3.82
C CYS A 89 -12.18 -3.97 -4.10
N SER A 90 -11.35 -4.89 -3.61
CA SER A 90 -9.89 -4.84 -3.84
C SER A 90 -9.51 -4.83 -5.33
N GLN A 91 -10.20 -5.63 -6.16
CA GLN A 91 -9.99 -5.73 -7.59
C GLN A 91 -10.33 -4.43 -8.35
N ASN A 92 -11.38 -3.73 -7.93
CA ASN A 92 -11.77 -2.44 -8.53
C ASN A 92 -10.73 -1.35 -8.27
N PHE A 93 -9.85 -1.55 -7.30
CA PHE A 93 -8.74 -0.66 -7.00
C PHE A 93 -7.40 -1.19 -7.52
N GLY A 94 -7.41 -2.25 -8.35
CA GLY A 94 -6.19 -2.82 -8.92
C GLY A 94 -5.22 -3.38 -7.87
N LEU A 95 -5.74 -3.74 -6.69
CA LEU A 95 -4.92 -4.39 -5.67
C LEU A 95 -4.54 -5.80 -6.14
N PRO A 96 -3.29 -6.24 -5.88
CA PRO A 96 -2.89 -7.59 -6.23
C PRO A 96 -3.71 -8.62 -5.46
N VAL A 97 -3.81 -9.83 -6.03
CA VAL A 97 -4.49 -10.95 -5.36
C VAL A 97 -3.73 -11.30 -4.10
N SER A 98 -4.39 -11.15 -2.95
CA SER A 98 -3.83 -11.46 -1.65
C SER A 98 -4.21 -12.88 -1.20
N ASN A 99 -3.21 -13.66 -0.79
CA ASN A 99 -3.41 -14.98 -0.16
C ASN A 99 -3.62 -14.90 1.35
N ARG A 100 -3.70 -13.69 1.92
CA ARG A 100 -3.77 -13.47 3.37
C ARG A 100 -5.08 -13.92 4.00
N LEU A 101 -6.17 -13.89 3.22
CA LEU A 101 -7.47 -14.38 3.69
C LEU A 101 -7.56 -15.90 3.71
N SER A 102 -6.85 -16.60 2.82
CA SER A 102 -6.85 -18.06 2.74
C SER A 102 -6.08 -18.75 3.87
N GLN A 103 -5.24 -18.02 4.62
CA GLN A 103 -4.43 -18.59 5.72
C GLN A 103 -5.19 -18.70 7.06
N SER A 104 -6.48 -18.30 7.11
CA SER A 104 -7.35 -18.40 8.29
C SER A 104 -8.08 -19.77 8.40
N THR A 105 -7.50 -20.84 7.85
CA THR A 105 -8.09 -22.20 7.88
C THR A 105 -7.18 -23.21 8.55
N THR A 106 -7.25 -23.29 9.88
CA THR A 106 -7.31 -24.61 10.55
C THR A 106 -7.96 -24.45 11.92
N ASN A 107 -9.08 -25.14 12.12
CA ASN A 107 -9.83 -25.30 13.37
C ASN A 107 -10.81 -24.18 13.74
N ASN A 108 -12.03 -24.24 13.18
CA ASN A 108 -13.20 -24.51 14.02
C ASN A 108 -14.48 -24.67 13.19
N ASN A 109 -15.20 -25.75 13.48
CA ASN A 109 -16.54 -26.08 13.00
C ASN A 109 -17.58 -25.04 13.45
N ASN A 110 -17.65 -23.87 12.84
CA ASN A 110 -18.80 -22.96 12.94
C ASN A 110 -18.91 -22.09 11.67
N ASN A 111 -20.03 -22.26 10.96
CA ASN A 111 -20.34 -21.74 9.61
C ASN A 111 -20.49 -20.20 9.48
N ASN A 112 -19.78 -19.35 10.23
CA ASN A 112 -19.91 -17.88 10.09
C ASN A 112 -18.72 -17.12 10.69
N LYS A 113 -17.52 -17.29 10.14
CA LYS A 113 -16.45 -16.30 10.36
C LYS A 113 -16.05 -15.72 9.02
N ASN A 114 -16.36 -14.44 8.83
CA ASN A 114 -15.74 -13.62 7.81
C ASN A 114 -14.23 -13.73 8.02
N ASP A 115 -13.50 -14.26 7.04
CA ASP A 115 -12.05 -14.19 7.06
C ASP A 115 -11.66 -12.72 7.02
N ILE A 116 -10.93 -12.26 8.03
CA ILE A 116 -10.45 -10.89 8.14
C ILE A 116 -8.94 -10.93 8.25
N TYR A 117 -8.29 -10.12 7.43
CA TYR A 117 -6.88 -9.81 7.52
C TYR A 117 -6.75 -8.31 7.74
N CYS A 118 -5.91 -7.87 8.68
CA CYS A 118 -5.61 -6.46 8.78
C CYS A 118 -4.22 -6.18 9.34
N GLU A 119 -3.77 -4.96 9.07
CA GLU A 119 -2.49 -4.41 9.47
C GLU A 119 -2.67 -3.01 10.01
N TYR A 120 -1.80 -2.62 10.95
CA TYR A 120 -1.85 -1.32 11.60
C TYR A 120 -0.45 -0.77 11.85
N ASP A 121 -0.29 0.53 11.62
CA ASP A 121 0.93 1.27 11.94
C ASP A 121 0.58 2.62 12.58
N ALA A 122 0.86 2.77 13.88
CA ALA A 122 0.63 4.00 14.63
C ALA A 122 1.58 5.15 14.25
N HIS A 123 2.68 4.84 13.56
CA HIS A 123 3.72 5.79 13.18
C HIS A 123 4.06 5.61 11.71
N PHE A 124 3.02 5.60 10.87
CA PHE A 124 3.16 5.53 9.43
C PHE A 124 3.80 6.82 8.91
N LYS A 125 5.02 6.68 8.38
CA LYS A 125 5.77 7.77 7.75
C LYS A 125 5.54 7.68 6.24
N ARG A 126 5.08 8.77 5.65
CA ARG A 126 4.82 8.86 4.20
C ARG A 126 5.52 10.06 3.59
N PRO A 127 5.86 10.00 2.29
CA PRO A 127 6.25 11.19 1.54
C PRO A 127 5.07 12.15 1.43
N VAL A 128 5.29 13.43 1.78
CA VAL A 128 4.38 14.52 1.44
C VAL A 128 5.19 15.54 0.66
N VAL A 129 4.78 15.82 -0.57
CA VAL A 129 5.36 16.94 -1.32
C VAL A 129 4.76 18.22 -0.77
N SER A 130 5.63 19.06 -0.22
CA SER A 130 5.29 20.41 0.20
C SER A 130 5.43 21.39 -0.96
N ASP A 131 4.88 22.59 -0.79
CA ASP A 131 4.98 23.71 -1.73
C ASP A 131 6.44 24.11 -2.06
N GLN A 132 7.39 23.68 -1.23
CA GLN A 132 8.82 23.91 -1.40
C GLN A 132 9.53 22.80 -2.20
N ASN A 133 8.78 21.86 -2.78
CA ASN A 133 9.29 20.63 -3.40
C ASN A 133 10.09 19.75 -2.42
N GLU A 134 9.95 19.97 -1.12
CA GLU A 134 10.55 19.13 -0.10
C GLU A 134 9.63 17.97 0.22
N ILE A 135 10.19 16.77 0.33
CA ILE A 135 9.48 15.61 0.86
C ILE A 135 9.50 15.70 2.39
N SER A 136 8.42 16.20 2.98
CA SER A 136 8.23 16.20 4.43
C SER A 136 7.63 14.87 4.91
N SER A 137 7.92 14.46 6.15
CA SER A 137 7.32 13.29 6.80
C SER A 137 6.14 13.73 7.68
N ALA A 138 4.93 13.30 7.35
CA ALA A 138 3.83 13.32 8.29
C ALA A 138 3.75 11.98 9.02
N GLY A 139 3.81 12.01 10.36
CA GLY A 139 3.44 10.87 11.19
C GLY A 139 1.92 10.76 11.25
N ASN A 140 1.39 9.67 10.72
CA ASN A 140 -0.04 9.34 10.73
C ASN A 140 -0.22 7.95 11.30
N GLU A 141 -1.45 7.61 11.65
CA GLU A 141 -1.82 6.21 11.87
C GLU A 141 -2.42 5.65 10.58
N MET A 142 -2.03 4.45 10.20
CA MET A 142 -2.59 3.76 9.04
C MET A 142 -3.15 2.41 9.44
N TYR A 143 -4.33 2.08 8.91
CA TYR A 143 -4.99 0.79 9.06
C TYR A 143 -5.38 0.27 7.69
N PHE A 144 -5.11 -1.01 7.44
CA PHE A 144 -5.52 -1.70 6.23
C PHE A 144 -6.24 -2.99 6.61
N GLU A 145 -7.35 -3.27 5.96
CA GLU A 145 -8.16 -4.47 6.18
C GLU A 145 -8.59 -5.06 4.85
N LEU A 146 -8.53 -6.39 4.77
CA LEU A 146 -9.19 -7.22 3.77
C LEU A 146 -10.19 -8.12 4.48
N CYS A 147 -11.32 -8.39 3.85
CA CYS A 147 -12.26 -9.36 4.37
C CYS A 147 -13.08 -10.04 3.28
N ASN A 148 -13.58 -11.24 3.59
CA ASN A 148 -14.55 -11.98 2.78
C ASN A 148 -15.92 -11.99 3.45
N GLY A 149 -16.97 -12.03 2.63
CA GLY A 149 -18.37 -12.01 3.06
C GLY A 149 -19.07 -10.69 2.74
N ASP A 150 -20.39 -10.76 2.61
CA ASP A 150 -21.22 -9.59 2.32
C ASP A 150 -21.11 -8.56 3.44
N PHE A 151 -20.82 -7.33 3.04
CA PHE A 151 -20.68 -6.15 3.87
C PHE A 151 -19.68 -6.34 5.02
N CYS A 152 -18.68 -7.20 4.84
CA CYS A 152 -17.69 -7.49 5.88
C CYS A 152 -16.86 -6.25 6.25
N ASN A 153 -16.71 -5.30 5.32
CA ASN A 153 -16.02 -4.02 5.55
C ASN A 153 -16.96 -2.95 6.12
N SER A 154 -17.92 -3.33 6.96
CA SER A 154 -18.92 -2.45 7.59
C SER A 154 -18.47 -1.88 8.94
N ASN A 155 -17.23 -2.16 9.36
CA ASN A 155 -16.70 -1.69 10.64
C ASN A 155 -16.84 -0.17 10.78
N LYS A 156 -17.43 0.26 11.89
CA LYS A 156 -17.56 1.67 12.26
C LYS A 156 -16.26 2.16 12.89
N TYR A 157 -15.79 3.31 12.42
CA TYR A 157 -14.65 4.02 13.00
C TYR A 157 -15.13 5.41 13.42
N SER A 158 -15.47 5.56 14.70
CA SER A 158 -15.98 6.80 15.26
C SER A 158 -15.12 7.27 16.43
N GLY A 159 -14.82 8.57 16.46
CA GLY A 159 -14.19 9.24 17.59
C GLY A 159 -12.72 8.90 17.75
N ALA A 160 -11.83 9.59 17.02
CA ALA A 160 -10.36 9.59 17.13
C ALA A 160 -9.62 8.23 17.20
N ASN A 161 -10.30 7.09 17.27
CA ASN A 161 -9.72 5.80 17.58
C ASN A 161 -10.11 4.80 16.50
N ILE A 162 -9.08 4.16 15.95
CA ILE A 162 -9.23 2.99 15.09
C ILE A 162 -9.29 1.79 16.03
N ASP A 163 -10.37 1.01 15.99
CA ASP A 163 -10.47 -0.21 16.77
C ASP A 163 -9.56 -1.29 16.18
N ILE A 164 -8.33 -1.36 16.68
CA ILE A 164 -7.32 -2.33 16.26
C ILE A 164 -7.46 -3.69 16.96
N SER A 165 -8.43 -3.86 17.87
CA SER A 165 -8.59 -5.11 18.61
C SER A 165 -8.86 -6.29 17.66
N LYS A 166 -9.52 -6.01 16.52
CA LYS A 166 -9.81 -6.97 15.45
C LYS A 166 -8.56 -7.40 14.67
N CYS A 167 -7.51 -6.58 14.64
CA CYS A 167 -6.21 -6.98 14.07
C CYS A 167 -5.37 -7.84 15.00
N ASN A 168 -5.61 -7.73 16.30
CA ASN A 168 -4.83 -8.45 17.31
C ASN A 168 -5.33 -9.88 17.58
N SER A 169 -6.50 -10.28 17.08
CA SER A 169 -7.19 -11.46 17.61
C SER A 169 -6.84 -12.83 17.04
N ASN A 170 -6.05 -12.99 15.97
CA ASN A 170 -5.49 -14.30 15.50
C ASN A 170 -4.79 -14.18 14.13
N THR A 171 -3.72 -13.39 14.00
CA THR A 171 -2.86 -13.49 12.80
C THR A 171 -1.54 -14.14 13.18
N THR A 172 -1.57 -15.46 13.30
CA THR A 172 -0.41 -16.32 13.06
C THR A 172 0.07 -16.15 11.61
N MET A 173 0.61 -14.99 11.28
CA MET A 173 1.67 -14.90 10.28
C MET A 173 2.95 -15.22 11.03
N SER A 174 3.42 -16.45 10.88
CA SER A 174 4.59 -17.04 11.55
C SER A 174 5.94 -16.39 11.21
N ASN A 175 5.97 -15.12 10.79
CA ASN A 175 7.18 -14.31 10.64
C ASN A 175 6.86 -12.84 11.03
N ASN A 176 6.52 -12.63 12.31
CA ASN A 176 6.57 -11.33 12.99
C ASN A 176 8.01 -10.80 13.16
N ALA A 177 8.98 -11.34 12.43
CA ALA A 177 10.35 -10.86 12.47
C ALA A 177 10.36 -9.45 11.85
N ALA A 178 10.70 -8.46 12.66
CA ALA A 178 10.96 -7.12 12.15
C ALA A 178 12.06 -7.22 11.08
N SER A 179 11.78 -6.65 9.90
CA SER A 179 12.78 -6.38 8.88
C SER A 179 13.47 -5.07 9.25
N GLU A 180 14.79 -5.12 9.43
CA GLU A 180 15.66 -3.96 9.37
C GLU A 180 15.60 -3.39 7.94
N CYS A 181 15.42 -2.08 7.86
CA CYS A 181 15.27 -1.36 6.61
C CYS A 181 16.20 -0.15 6.62
N TYR A 182 16.61 0.31 5.44
CA TYR A 182 17.24 1.62 5.32
C TYR A 182 16.21 2.71 5.66
N GLU A 183 16.63 3.72 6.43
CA GLU A 183 15.83 4.90 6.73
C GLU A 183 16.55 6.17 6.30
N CYS A 184 15.94 6.93 5.38
CA CYS A 184 16.55 8.11 4.81
C CYS A 184 15.60 8.97 3.99
N ASP A 185 16.01 10.22 3.82
CA ASP A 185 15.46 11.16 2.86
C ASP A 185 16.62 11.73 2.03
N GLY A 186 16.43 11.82 0.73
CA GLY A 186 17.47 12.37 -0.13
C GLY A 186 17.00 12.62 -1.56
N THR A 187 17.75 13.49 -2.23
CA THR A 187 17.58 13.82 -3.65
C THR A 187 18.60 13.08 -4.51
N ASP A 188 19.36 12.15 -3.93
CA ASP A 188 20.26 11.23 -4.63
C ASP A 188 19.57 9.87 -4.88
N TYR A 189 19.92 9.19 -5.98
CA TYR A 189 19.16 8.06 -6.55
C TYR A 189 18.93 6.86 -5.60
N ASN A 190 19.50 6.87 -4.39
CA ASN A 190 19.25 5.82 -3.43
C ASN A 190 19.52 6.18 -1.96
N CYS A 191 19.81 7.45 -1.64
CA CYS A 191 20.23 7.87 -0.30
C CYS A 191 21.36 6.99 0.26
N LYS A 192 22.45 6.87 -0.51
CA LYS A 192 23.53 5.89 -0.26
C LYS A 192 24.28 6.13 1.05
N SER A 193 24.12 7.28 1.68
CA SER A 193 24.86 7.75 2.85
C SER A 193 24.17 7.50 4.20
N SER A 194 22.92 7.02 4.24
CA SER A 194 22.22 6.88 5.53
C SER A 194 22.69 5.62 6.28
N LYS A 195 23.33 5.83 7.44
CA LYS A 195 23.57 4.77 8.44
C LYS A 195 22.34 4.50 9.31
N THR A 196 21.25 5.25 9.10
CA THR A 196 20.02 5.12 9.88
C THR A 196 19.24 3.89 9.43
N ARG A 197 18.79 3.11 10.39
CA ARG A 197 17.98 1.92 10.20
C ARG A 197 16.76 1.97 11.08
N CYS A 198 15.69 1.34 10.63
CA CYS A 198 14.51 1.11 11.45
C CYS A 198 13.99 -0.32 11.25
N GLY A 199 13.17 -0.81 12.19
CA GLY A 199 12.67 -2.18 12.19
C GLY A 199 11.14 -2.24 12.27
N LYS A 200 10.48 -2.71 11.22
CA LYS A 200 9.04 -3.01 11.19
C LYS A 200 8.79 -4.18 10.22
N ARG A 201 7.53 -4.57 10.02
CA ARG A 201 7.16 -5.71 9.19
C ARG A 201 7.56 -5.56 7.71
N TYR A 202 7.53 -4.36 7.16
CA TYR A 202 7.86 -4.08 5.75
C TYR A 202 8.90 -2.97 5.66
N CYS A 203 9.76 -3.06 4.65
CA CYS A 203 10.55 -1.93 4.19
C CYS A 203 9.79 -1.19 3.08
N LEU A 204 9.76 0.12 3.21
CA LEU A 204 9.13 1.06 2.28
C LEU A 204 10.21 1.83 1.52
N LYS A 205 10.02 1.95 0.21
CA LYS A 205 10.75 2.89 -0.66
C LYS A 205 9.73 3.70 -1.44
N SER A 206 9.78 5.02 -1.30
CA SER A 206 9.01 5.95 -2.11
C SER A 206 9.94 6.81 -2.94
N GLU A 207 9.61 6.96 -4.22
CA GLU A 207 10.30 7.83 -5.15
C GLU A 207 9.28 8.83 -5.70
N VAL A 208 9.58 10.12 -5.63
CA VAL A 208 8.78 11.17 -6.24
C VAL A 208 9.62 11.88 -7.27
N SER A 209 9.06 12.09 -8.46
CA SER A 209 9.71 12.85 -9.54
C SER A 209 8.79 13.94 -10.06
N ILE A 210 9.36 15.11 -10.30
CA ILE A 210 8.69 16.30 -10.85
C ILE A 210 9.60 16.82 -11.96
N GLY A 211 9.23 16.58 -13.22
CA GLY A 211 10.09 16.87 -14.37
C GLY A 211 11.44 16.12 -14.28
N LYS A 212 12.55 16.85 -14.12
CA LYS A 212 13.90 16.28 -13.96
C LYS A 212 14.34 16.14 -12.50
N MET A 213 13.56 16.67 -11.56
CA MET A 213 13.85 16.58 -10.14
C MET A 213 13.32 15.25 -9.61
N TYR A 214 14.06 14.63 -8.70
CA TYR A 214 13.65 13.41 -8.04
C TYR A 214 14.01 13.47 -6.56
N SER A 215 13.23 12.78 -5.74
CA SER A 215 13.49 12.65 -4.32
C SER A 215 13.00 11.29 -3.84
N ILE A 216 13.74 10.72 -2.91
CA ILE A 216 13.57 9.35 -2.43
C ILE A 216 13.44 9.38 -0.93
N ARG A 217 12.49 8.60 -0.43
CA ARG A 217 12.33 8.27 0.98
C ARG A 217 12.42 6.77 1.16
N LYS A 218 13.17 6.35 2.17
CA LYS A 218 13.16 4.97 2.67
C LYS A 218 12.80 4.97 4.13
N THR A 219 11.97 4.02 4.53
CA THR A 219 11.54 3.83 5.92
C THR A 219 11.03 2.40 6.09
N CYS A 220 10.53 2.07 7.26
CA CYS A 220 9.85 0.82 7.56
C CYS A 220 8.41 1.12 8.00
N THR A 221 7.52 0.14 7.80
CA THR A 221 6.09 0.22 8.10
C THR A 221 5.55 -1.13 8.55
N ASN A 222 4.52 -1.14 9.39
CA ASN A 222 3.77 -2.36 9.75
C ASN A 222 2.60 -2.64 8.82
N VAL A 223 2.31 -1.72 7.90
CA VAL A 223 1.21 -1.79 6.93
C VAL A 223 1.75 -1.79 5.51
N ASN A 224 1.21 -2.69 4.69
CA ASN A 224 1.28 -2.69 3.25
C ASN A 224 -0.15 -2.61 2.66
N PRO A 225 -0.57 -1.49 2.06
CA PRO A 225 -1.91 -1.31 1.51
C PRO A 225 -2.25 -2.20 0.31
N TYR A 226 -1.28 -2.97 -0.21
CA TYR A 226 -1.52 -3.94 -1.28
C TYR A 226 -1.89 -5.34 -0.75
N GLY A 227 -1.77 -5.58 0.56
CA GLY A 227 -2.11 -6.87 1.16
C GLY A 227 -1.24 -8.05 0.72
N VAL A 228 -0.03 -7.81 0.20
CA VAL A 228 0.93 -8.83 -0.23
C VAL A 228 2.31 -8.59 0.41
N ASP A 229 3.26 -9.49 0.20
CA ASP A 229 4.61 -9.38 0.79
C ASP A 229 5.53 -8.40 0.07
N GLU A 230 5.39 -8.29 -1.25
CA GLU A 230 6.18 -7.41 -2.10
C GLU A 230 5.31 -6.86 -3.23
N TYR A 231 5.30 -5.53 -3.38
CA TYR A 231 4.61 -4.86 -4.48
C TYR A 231 5.06 -3.41 -4.64
N CYS A 232 5.05 -2.93 -5.88
CA CYS A 232 5.27 -1.54 -6.23
C CYS A 232 4.06 -0.97 -6.98
N GLY A 233 3.54 0.15 -6.49
CA GLY A 233 2.55 0.95 -7.21
C GLY A 233 3.19 2.22 -7.76
N GLU A 234 2.72 2.65 -8.92
CA GLU A 234 3.14 3.86 -9.59
C GLU A 234 1.91 4.74 -9.89
N TYR A 235 2.09 6.04 -9.71
CA TYR A 235 1.02 7.00 -9.53
C TYR A 235 1.38 8.33 -10.18
N ASP A 236 0.52 8.85 -11.05
CA ASP A 236 0.63 10.21 -11.57
C ASP A 236 -0.33 11.12 -10.81
N TYR A 237 0.16 12.17 -10.15
CA TYR A 237 -0.68 13.16 -9.48
C TYR A 237 -0.23 14.57 -9.80
N SER A 238 -1.18 15.50 -9.79
CA SER A 238 -0.89 16.91 -9.99
C SER A 238 -1.20 17.68 -8.71
N PHE A 239 -0.34 18.63 -8.35
CA PHE A 239 -0.57 19.50 -7.20
C PHE A 239 -0.32 20.96 -7.59
N VAL A 240 -0.95 21.88 -6.87
CA VAL A 240 -0.79 23.33 -7.11
C VAL A 240 0.31 23.84 -6.20
N ALA A 241 1.47 24.15 -6.78
CA ALA A 241 2.57 24.75 -6.04
C ALA A 241 2.37 26.27 -5.93
N GLY A 242 2.35 26.78 -4.69
CA GLY A 242 2.31 28.22 -4.41
C GLY A 242 1.10 28.98 -4.99
N GLY A 243 -0.01 28.28 -5.29
CA GLY A 243 -1.22 28.88 -5.88
C GLY A 243 -1.09 29.37 -7.33
N MET A 244 0.03 29.11 -8.00
CA MET A 244 0.34 29.73 -9.30
C MET A 244 0.52 28.74 -10.44
N SER A 245 0.88 27.48 -10.17
CA SER A 245 1.09 26.48 -11.24
C SER A 245 0.78 25.06 -10.77
N THR A 246 0.08 24.33 -11.62
CA THR A 246 -0.14 22.90 -11.47
C THR A 246 1.12 22.16 -11.94
N LEU A 247 1.73 21.38 -11.06
CA LEU A 247 2.88 20.55 -11.35
C LEU A 247 2.47 19.08 -11.40
N ASP A 248 2.87 18.39 -12.46
CA ASP A 248 2.70 16.95 -12.59
C ASP A 248 3.86 16.23 -11.92
N ALA A 249 3.51 15.34 -10.99
CA ALA A 249 4.41 14.54 -10.22
C ALA A 249 4.12 13.06 -10.43
N LYS A 250 5.17 12.25 -10.46
CA LYS A 250 5.07 10.80 -10.45
C LYS A 250 5.58 10.28 -9.14
N MET A 251 4.79 9.44 -8.48
CA MET A 251 5.19 8.73 -7.27
C MET A 251 5.22 7.23 -7.51
N LYS A 252 6.32 6.60 -7.14
CA LYS A 252 6.46 5.15 -7.06
C LYS A 252 6.61 4.75 -5.61
N THR A 253 5.80 3.81 -5.13
CA THR A 253 5.88 3.32 -3.75
C THR A 253 5.96 1.80 -3.73
N CYS A 254 7.07 1.29 -3.20
CA CYS A 254 7.38 -0.12 -3.10
C CYS A 254 7.43 -0.58 -1.64
N TYR A 255 6.83 -1.73 -1.37
CA TYR A 255 6.88 -2.43 -0.09
C TYR A 255 7.53 -3.79 -0.32
N CYS A 256 8.34 -4.23 0.63
CA CYS A 256 8.99 -5.55 0.59
C CYS A 256 9.20 -6.08 2.01
N ARG A 257 9.23 -7.42 2.13
CA ARG A 257 9.53 -8.15 3.38
C ARG A 257 10.41 -9.39 3.15
N ASP A 258 10.80 -9.66 1.90
CA ASP A 258 11.54 -10.86 1.50
C ASP A 258 12.89 -11.01 2.23
N LYS A 259 13.55 -9.89 2.54
CA LYS A 259 14.85 -9.86 3.23
C LYS A 259 15.08 -8.56 4.00
N GLN A 260 16.06 -8.61 4.90
CA GLN A 260 16.62 -7.44 5.55
C GLN A 260 17.13 -6.45 4.49
N TYR A 261 16.86 -5.17 4.67
CA TYR A 261 17.27 -4.07 3.79
C TYR A 261 16.78 -4.21 2.33
N CYS A 262 15.62 -4.84 2.11
CA CYS A 262 15.05 -5.04 0.78
C CYS A 262 14.70 -3.73 0.05
N ASN A 263 14.56 -2.61 0.77
CA ASN A 263 14.40 -1.26 0.20
C ASN A 263 15.72 -0.62 -0.29
N GLY A 264 16.78 -1.42 -0.47
CA GLY A 264 18.05 -1.03 -1.06
C GLY A 264 17.98 -0.75 -2.57
N ALA A 265 19.13 -0.44 -3.18
CA ALA A 265 19.24 -0.47 -4.64
C ALA A 265 19.27 -1.92 -5.10
N SER A 266 18.67 -2.22 -6.25
CA SER A 266 18.89 -3.50 -6.91
C SER A 266 20.39 -3.70 -7.15
N VAL A 267 20.92 -4.84 -6.71
CA VAL A 267 22.33 -5.23 -6.88
C VAL A 267 22.72 -5.24 -8.37
N VAL A 268 21.73 -5.46 -9.25
CA VAL A 268 21.90 -5.42 -10.71
C VAL A 268 22.37 -4.03 -11.18
N THR A 269 21.85 -2.95 -10.61
CA THR A 269 22.26 -1.58 -10.97
C THR A 269 23.69 -1.26 -10.53
N ILE A 270 24.16 -1.86 -9.43
CA ILE A 270 25.54 -1.70 -8.93
C ILE A 270 26.51 -2.50 -9.81
N LEU A 271 26.14 -3.72 -10.22
CA LEU A 271 26.95 -4.54 -11.12
C LEU A 271 27.13 -3.88 -12.49
N PHE A 272 26.08 -3.32 -13.11
CA PHE A 272 26.24 -2.62 -14.39
C PHE A 272 27.11 -1.36 -14.30
N ALA A 273 27.03 -0.61 -13.19
CA ALA A 273 27.84 0.59 -13.00
C ALA A 273 29.34 0.31 -12.78
N VAL A 274 29.70 -0.87 -12.29
CA VAL A 274 31.10 -1.26 -12.01
C VAL A 274 31.69 -2.12 -13.13
N VAL A 275 30.91 -3.06 -13.67
CA VAL A 275 31.40 -4.06 -14.64
C VAL A 275 31.62 -3.43 -16.02
N VAL A 276 30.77 -2.50 -16.45
CA VAL A 276 30.90 -1.84 -17.77
C VAL A 276 32.18 -1.00 -17.89
N PRO A 277 32.54 -0.12 -16.93
CA PRO A 277 33.80 0.63 -17.04
C PRO A 277 35.04 -0.24 -16.85
N VAL A 278 34.99 -1.31 -16.04
CA VAL A 278 36.12 -2.24 -15.84
C VAL A 278 36.36 -3.11 -17.08
N LEU A 279 35.31 -3.58 -17.76
CA LEU A 279 35.46 -4.27 -19.04
C LEU A 279 35.96 -3.32 -20.13
N ALA A 280 35.52 -2.06 -20.14
CA ALA A 280 35.98 -1.06 -21.11
C ALA A 280 37.45 -0.67 -20.93
N THR A 281 38.00 -0.73 -19.70
CA THR A 281 39.44 -0.54 -19.46
C THR A 281 40.26 -1.80 -19.70
N LEU A 282 39.70 -3.00 -19.55
CA LEU A 282 40.38 -4.27 -19.88
C LEU A 282 40.39 -4.59 -21.39
N MET A 283 39.51 -3.96 -22.17
CA MET A 283 39.44 -4.08 -23.64
C MET A 283 40.20 -2.98 -24.40
N ARG A 284 41.02 -2.18 -23.70
CA ARG A 284 41.95 -1.20 -24.27
C ARG A 284 43.38 -1.67 -24.06
#